data_AF-A0A1G1M2J2-F1
#
_entry.id   AF-A0A1G1M2J2-F1
#
_cell.length_a   1.000
_cell.length_b   1.000
_cell.length_c   1.000
_cell.angle_alpha   90.00
_cell.angle_beta   90.00
_cell.angle_gamma   90.00
#
_symmetry.space_group_name_H-M   'P 1'
#
loop_
_entity.id
_entity.type
_entity.pdbx_description
1 polymer ?
#
loop_
_entity_poly.entity_id
_entity_poly.type
_entity_poly.pdbx_seq_one_letter_code
_entity_poly.pdbx_strand_id
1 'polypeptide(L)' 'MPEVTVYSTPSCSYCIRLKSYLKQKEITFTTIDVSLDAQGLEKMISLSGQMGVPVIDIDGEVIVGFDKEKIDKLLT' A
#
# COMPACT_ATOMS: atom_id res chain seq x y z
N MET A 1 6.26 -6.93 14.45
CA MET A 1 5.76 -5.72 13.76
C MET A 1 5.16 -6.20 12.46
N PRO A 2 3.91 -5.81 12.13
CA PRO A 2 3.28 -6.27 10.89
C PRO A 2 4.12 -5.83 9.70
N GLU A 3 4.31 -6.72 8.72
CA GLU A 3 5.00 -6.36 7.48
C GLU A 3 4.04 -5.53 6.63
N VAL A 4 4.39 -4.26 6.40
CA VAL A 4 3.57 -3.35 5.59
C VAL A 4 4.24 -3.14 4.24
N THR A 5 3.59 -3.57 3.17
CA THR A 5 4.02 -3.32 1.79
C THR A 5 3.02 -2.41 1.09
N VAL A 6 3.49 -1.27 0.60
CA VAL A 6 2.70 -0.26 -0.08
C VAL A 6 3.03 -0.28 -1.56
N TYR A 7 2.06 -0.71 -2.36
CA TYR A 7 2.08 -0.59 -3.80
C TYR A 7 1.61 0.81 -4.19
N SER A 8 2.49 1.55 -4.83
CA SER A 8 2.27 2.94 -5.19
C SER A 8 2.70 3.23 -6.62
N THR A 9 2.24 4.37 -7.13
CA THR A 9 2.76 4.95 -8.37
C THR A 9 3.25 6.37 -8.09
N PRO A 10 4.24 6.87 -8.85
CA PRO A 10 4.84 8.18 -8.60
C PRO A 10 3.87 9.33 -8.98
N SER A 11 2.89 9.04 -9.84
CA SER A 11 1.89 10.00 -10.30
C SER A 11 0.65 10.11 -9.39
N CYS A 12 0.51 9.27 -8.37
CA CYS A 12 -0.71 9.22 -7.57
C CYS A 12 -0.60 10.03 -6.26
N SER A 13 -1.41 11.09 -6.15
CA SER A 13 -1.48 11.95 -4.96
C SER A 13 -1.89 11.19 -3.69
N TYR A 14 -2.76 10.18 -3.83
CA TYR A 14 -3.20 9.34 -2.71
C TYR A 14 -2.06 8.48 -2.15
N CYS A 15 -1.17 7.98 -3.01
CA CYS A 15 0.00 7.22 -2.58
C CYS A 15 0.93 8.05 -1.70
N ILE A 16 1.16 9.32 -2.08
CA ILE A 16 1.98 10.25 -1.30
C ILE A 16 1.38 10.44 0.09
N ARG A 17 0.06 10.69 0.15
CA ARG A 17 -0.65 10.89 1.42
C ARG A 17 -0.57 9.67 2.33
N LEU A 18 -0.68 8.46 1.77
CA LEU A 18 -0.54 7.21 2.50
C LEU A 18 0.85 7.04 3.11
N LYS A 19 1.91 7.24 2.31
CA LYS A 19 3.30 7.15 2.79
C LYS A 19 3.57 8.14 3.92
N SER A 20 3.07 9.37 3.78
CA SER A 20 3.17 10.38 4.84
C SER A 20 2.43 9.97 6.11
N TYR A 21 1.26 9.34 6.00
CA TYR A 21 0.48 8.87 7.14
C TYR A 21 1.18 7.73 7.89
N LEU A 22 1.68 6.72 7.17
CA LEU A 22 2.44 5.62 7.77
C LEU A 22 3.74 6.12 8.44
N LYS A 23 4.44 7.07 7.79
CA LYS A 23 5.63 7.70 8.35
C LYS A 23 5.32 8.52 9.60
N GLN A 24 4.18 9.21 9.64
CA GLN A 24 3.73 9.96 10.82
C GLN A 24 3.42 9.04 12.00
N LYS A 25 2.98 7.81 11.74
CA LYS A 25 2.78 6.78 12.77
C LYS A 25 4.07 6.03 13.15
N GLU A 26 5.21 6.40 12.58
CA GLU A 26 6.51 5.73 12.80
C GLU A 26 6.47 4.23 12.45
N ILE A 27 5.63 3.87 11.46
CA ILE A 27 5.48 2.50 11.00
C ILE A 27 6.48 2.24 9.89
N THR A 28 7.21 1.13 10.00
CA THR A 28 8.10 0.65 8.94
C THR A 28 7.26 0.05 7.82
N PHE A 29 7.43 0.55 6.59
CA PHE A 29 6.76 0.01 5.42
C PHE A 29 7.69 -0.04 4.21
N THR A 30 7.51 -1.06 3.39
CA THR A 30 8.16 -1.22 2.09
C THR A 30 7.32 -0.51 1.04
N THR A 31 7.95 0.23 0.13
CA THR A 31 7.25 0.83 -1.00
C THR A 31 7.66 0.12 -2.28
N ILE A 32 6.68 -0.35 -3.04
CA ILE A 32 6.87 -0.93 -4.37
C ILE A 32 6.25 0.03 -5.38
N ASP A 33 7.04 0.44 -6.37
CA ASP A 33 6.57 1.28 -7.46
C ASP A 33 6.08 0.42 -8.61
N VAL A 34 4.76 0.27 -8.74
CA VAL A 34 4.15 -0.61 -9.76
C VAL A 34 4.18 -0.01 -11.17
N SER A 35 4.59 1.26 -11.31
CA SER A 35 4.80 1.88 -12.62
C SER A 35 6.15 1.49 -13.23
N LEU A 36 7.15 1.22 -12.39
CA LEU A 36 8.48 0.77 -12.81
C LEU A 36 8.66 -0.74 -12.67
N ASP A 37 7.89 -1.37 -11.78
CA ASP A 37 7.99 -2.79 -11.47
C ASP A 37 6.74 -3.56 -11.95
N ALA A 38 6.88 -4.23 -13.11
CA ALA A 38 5.80 -5.02 -13.69
C ALA A 38 5.39 -6.21 -12.81
N GLN A 39 6.33 -6.81 -12.08
CA GLN A 39 6.04 -7.90 -11.15
C GLN A 39 5.22 -7.41 -9.94
N GLY A 40 5.56 -6.22 -9.44
CA GLY A 40 4.81 -5.54 -8.39
C GLY A 40 3.38 -5.22 -8.83
N LEU A 41 3.19 -4.82 -10.09
CA LEU A 41 1.86 -4.62 -10.68
C LEU A 41 1.07 -5.92 -10.77
N GLU A 42 1.65 -6.99 -11.29
CA GLU A 42 0.98 -8.30 -11.37
C GLU A 42 0.63 -8.83 -9.99
N LYS A 43 1.53 -8.70 -9.01
CA LYS A 43 1.28 -9.08 -7.62
C LYS A 43 0.15 -8.25 -7.02
N MET A 44 0.15 -6.94 -7.25
CA MET A 44 -0.93 -6.06 -6.82
C MET A 44 -2.28 -6.50 -7.40
N ILE A 45 -2.36 -6.79 -8.70
CA ILE A 45 -3.59 -7.22 -9.37
C ILE A 45 -4.06 -8.58 -8.83
N SER A 46 -3.13 -9.52 -8.64
CA SER A 46 -3.42 -10.84 -8.10
C SER A 46 -3.95 -10.78 -6.66
N LEU A 47 -3.38 -9.89 -5.85
CA LEU A 47 -3.77 -9.67 -4.45
C LEU A 47 -5.10 -8.91 -4.31
N SER A 48 -5.25 -7.82 -5.05
CA SER A 48 -6.38 -6.88 -4.91
C SER A 48 -7.56 -7.16 -5.84
N GLY A 49 -7.35 -8.00 -6.86
CA GLY A 49 -8.29 -8.22 -7.95
C GLY A 49 -8.50 -7.01 -8.87
N GLN A 50 -7.71 -5.93 -8.70
CA GLN A 50 -7.90 -4.68 -9.43
C GLN A 50 -6.58 -4.00 -9.81
N MET A 51 -6.64 -3.17 -10.85
CA MET A 51 -5.50 -2.37 -11.33
C MET A 51 -5.40 -1.00 -10.65
N GLY A 52 -6.22 -0.75 -9.63
CA GLY A 52 -6.28 0.55 -8.94
C GLY A 52 -5.23 0.68 -7.84
N VAL A 53 -4.50 1.80 -7.83
CA VAL A 53 -3.60 2.19 -6.73
C VAL A 53 -4.24 3.31 -5.89
N PRO A 54 -3.89 3.45 -4.59
CA PRO A 54 -2.90 2.67 -3.83
C PRO A 54 -3.39 1.29 -3.41
N VAL A 55 -2.49 0.32 -3.29
CA VAL A 55 -2.75 -0.99 -2.65
C VAL A 55 -1.76 -1.19 -1.53
N ILE A 56 -2.22 -1.78 -0.43
CA ILE A 56 -1.47 -1.94 0.80
C ILE A 56 -1.64 -3.38 1.21
N ASP A 57 -0.54 -4.04 1.50
CA ASP A 57 -0.51 -5.37 2.09
C ASP A 57 0.02 -5.21 3.51
N ILE A 58 -0.76 -5.65 4.49
CA ILE A 58 -0.39 -5.60 5.91
C ILE A 58 -0.49 -7.03 6.45
N ASP A 59 0.66 -7.68 6.64
CA ASP A 59 0.75 -9.06 7.14
C ASP A 59 -0.08 -10.07 6.29
N GLY A 60 -0.16 -9.83 4.97
CA GLY A 60 -0.98 -10.61 4.04
C GLY A 60 -2.43 -10.13 3.90
N GLU A 61 -2.84 -9.10 4.64
CA GLU A 61 -4.16 -8.47 4.47
C GLU A 61 -4.09 -7.32 3.45
N VAL A 62 -4.79 -7.49 2.34
CA VAL A 62 -4.75 -6.58 1.20
C VAL A 62 -5.85 -5.53 1.31
N ILE A 63 -5.44 -4.28 1.45
CA ILE A 63 -6.31 -3.10 1.44
C ILE A 63 -6.13 -2.40 0.11
N VAL A 64 -7.25 -2.13 -0.54
CA VAL A 64 -7.24 -1.38 -1.80
C VAL A 64 -7.80 0.01 -1.58
N GLY A 65 -7.09 1.00 -2.10
CA GLY A 65 -7.39 2.41 -1.89
C GLY A 65 -6.76 2.95 -0.61
N PHE A 66 -7.10 4.20 -0.31
CA PHE A 66 -6.65 4.88 0.91
C PHE A 66 -7.71 4.74 2.00
N ASP A 67 -7.75 3.57 2.64
CA ASP A 67 -8.78 3.20 3.61
C ASP A 67 -8.27 3.37 5.05
N LYS A 68 -8.27 4.61 5.55
CA LYS A 68 -7.64 4.98 6.83
C LYS A 68 -8.11 4.12 8.00
N GLU A 69 -9.40 3.80 8.09
CA GLU A 69 -9.95 3.02 9.20
C GLU A 69 -9.45 1.57 9.20
N LYS A 70 -9.34 0.93 8.04
CA LYS A 70 -8.78 -0.43 7.94
C LYS A 70 -7.30 -0.45 8.27
N ILE A 71 -6.56 0.53 7.74
CA ILE A 71 -5.13 0.68 8.02
C ILE A 71 -4.90 0.85 9.52
N ASP A 72 -5.68 1.72 10.18
CA ASP A 72 -5.54 1.95 11.63
C ASP A 72 -5.89 0.70 12.44
N LYS A 73 -6.91 -0.08 12.02
CA LYS A 73 -7.26 -1.36 12.65
C LYS A 73 -6.17 -2.42 12.52
N LEU A 74 -5.49 -2.49 11.38
CA LEU A 74 -4.46 -3.50 11.12
C LEU A 74 -3.11 -3.12 11.72
N LEU A 75 -2.94 -1.85 12.09
CA LEU A 75 -1.71 -1.31 12.68
C LEU A 75 -1.87 -1.00 14.18
N THR A 76 -3.03 -1.32 14.78
CA THR A 76 -3.31 -1.27 16.23
C THR A 76 -2.86 -2.57 16.90
#